data_AF-A0A926WPB2-F1
#
_entry.id   AF-A0A926WPB2-F1
#
_cell.length_a   1.000
_cell.length_b   1.000
_cell.length_c   1.000
_cell.angle_alpha   90.00
_cell.angle_beta   90.00
_cell.angle_gamma   90.00
#
_symmetry.space_group_name_H-M   'P 1'
#
loop_
_entity.id
_entity.type
_entity.pdbx_description
1 polymer ?
#
loop_
_entity_poly.entity_id
_entity_poly.type
_entity_poly.pdbx_seq_one_letter_code
_entity_poly.pdbx_strand_id
1 'polypeptide(L)'
;MKIVEETHTRLVIQQKPISNWITGGLIFTAGLSFLIYCILFDFASARLTCTRSLPKEINCELKRFSLLGKKDQLKIFDPQQAQIITTRGSRGGETHQVVVTSSFGYIVLLPHASYQANQSAASEINNFINSEQTSLLVLQNQREYLSYLSLLFLFVIAIGAFLCTSPVSTCTFYKSLNQVFIERKGLRGEAIIKYSLLSILDFEIQDKQFKYKKLYRAVILLKFGTEIPINVEYTDENSVRYVVLRIRQFLSLQQFSDQ
;
A
#
# COMPACT_ATOMS: atom_id res chain seq x y z
N MET A 1 -1.67 19.52 17.15
CA MET A 1 -2.70 20.58 17.04
C MET A 1 -2.06 21.94 17.30
N LYS A 2 -2.47 23.03 16.63
CA LYS A 2 -1.86 24.36 16.85
C LYS A 2 -2.91 25.47 16.82
N ILE A 3 -2.73 26.48 17.67
CA ILE A 3 -3.49 27.73 17.61
C ILE A 3 -2.89 28.57 16.48
N VAL A 4 -3.72 29.01 15.55
CA VAL A 4 -3.30 29.79 14.36
C VAL A 4 -3.60 31.27 14.55
N GLU A 5 -4.68 31.59 15.25
CA GLU A 5 -5.11 32.96 15.50
C GLU A 5 -5.83 33.01 16.85
N GLU A 6 -5.54 34.05 17.63
CA GLU A 6 -6.21 34.30 18.90
C GLU A 6 -6.37 35.81 19.09
N THR A 7 -7.61 36.23 19.19
CA THR A 7 -8.04 37.61 19.48
C THR A 7 -9.07 37.56 20.61
N HIS A 8 -9.55 38.71 21.08
CA HIS A 8 -10.58 38.73 22.14
C HIS A 8 -11.91 38.10 21.72
N THR A 9 -12.25 38.10 20.42
CA THR A 9 -13.54 37.64 19.89
C THR A 9 -13.45 36.36 19.07
N ARG A 10 -12.24 35.95 18.66
CA ARG A 10 -12.01 34.82 17.75
C ARG A 10 -10.81 33.98 18.17
N LEU A 11 -11.00 32.66 18.23
CA LEU A 11 -9.93 31.67 18.44
C LEU A 11 -9.97 30.66 17.29
N VAL A 12 -8.85 30.50 16.56
CA VAL A 12 -8.71 29.57 15.45
C VAL A 12 -7.67 28.51 15.79
N ILE A 13 -8.07 27.25 15.66
CA ILE A 13 -7.23 26.10 15.95
C ILE A 13 -7.18 25.23 14.71
N GLN A 14 -5.98 24.83 14.31
CA GLN A 14 -5.77 24.02 13.14
C GLN A 14 -4.99 22.74 13.47
N GLN A 15 -5.42 21.64 12.86
CA GLN A 15 -4.70 20.38 12.87
C GLN A 15 -4.48 19.91 11.44
N LYS A 16 -3.20 19.77 11.09
CA LYS A 16 -2.76 19.19 9.82
C LYS A 16 -2.46 17.70 10.03
N PRO A 17 -2.99 16.80 9.19
CA PRO A 17 -2.81 15.36 9.33
C PRO A 17 -1.47 14.89 8.73
N ILE A 18 -0.36 15.49 9.18
CA ILE A 18 0.98 15.32 8.58
C ILE A 18 1.41 13.84 8.58
N SER A 19 1.13 13.12 9.67
CA SER A 19 1.47 11.70 9.78
C SER A 19 0.75 10.87 8.71
N ASN A 20 -0.52 11.17 8.44
CA ASN A 20 -1.30 10.47 7.42
C ASN A 20 -0.83 10.85 6.01
N TRP A 21 -0.47 12.12 5.77
CA TRP A 21 0.10 12.54 4.50
C TRP A 21 1.42 11.83 4.19
N ILE A 22 2.34 11.78 5.15
CA ILE A 22 3.64 11.12 4.96
C ILE A 22 3.46 9.60 4.79
N THR A 23 2.70 8.97 5.69
CA THR A 23 2.49 7.51 5.66
C THR A 23 1.73 7.09 4.40
N GLY A 24 0.67 7.82 4.05
CA GLY A 24 -0.06 7.62 2.81
C GLY A 24 0.82 7.79 1.58
N GLY A 25 1.71 8.79 1.59
CA GLY A 25 2.60 9.09 0.48
C GLY A 25 3.60 7.96 0.23
N LEU A 26 4.21 7.45 1.30
CA LEU A 26 5.10 6.30 1.23
C LEU A 26 4.38 5.04 0.75
N ILE A 27 3.17 4.74 1.27
CA ILE A 27 2.39 3.59 0.84
C ILE A 27 1.99 3.70 -0.64
N PHE A 28 1.52 4.88 -1.06
CA PHE A 28 1.11 5.13 -2.44
C PHE A 28 2.28 4.96 -3.41
N THR A 29 3.41 5.61 -3.14
CA THR A 29 4.61 5.55 -4.00
C THR A 29 5.20 4.15 -4.08
N ALA A 30 5.34 3.44 -2.96
CA ALA A 30 5.82 2.07 -2.94
C ALA A 30 4.88 1.11 -3.68
N GLY A 31 3.56 1.22 -3.42
CA GLY A 31 2.55 0.41 -4.10
C GLY A 31 2.53 0.65 -5.60
N LEU A 32 2.58 1.91 -6.04
CA LEU A 32 2.61 2.28 -7.45
C LEU A 32 3.88 1.78 -8.13
N SER A 33 5.05 1.94 -7.50
CA SER A 33 6.32 1.47 -8.04
C SER A 33 6.32 -0.05 -8.23
N PHE A 34 5.80 -0.79 -7.25
CA PHE A 34 5.68 -2.24 -7.33
C PHE A 34 4.69 -2.67 -8.42
N LEU A 35 3.54 -2.01 -8.52
CA LEU A 35 2.56 -2.28 -9.57
C LEU A 35 3.16 -2.09 -10.97
N ILE A 36 3.87 -0.97 -11.17
CA ILE A 36 4.58 -0.68 -12.42
C ILE A 36 5.63 -1.78 -12.71
N TYR A 37 6.36 -2.23 -11.68
CA TYR A 37 7.32 -3.33 -11.82
C TYR A 37 6.65 -4.62 -12.31
N CYS A 38 5.60 -5.08 -11.64
CA CYS A 38 4.88 -6.31 -12.03
C CYS A 38 4.31 -6.22 -13.45
N ILE A 39 3.81 -5.05 -13.84
CA ILE A 39 3.17 -4.85 -15.14
C ILE A 39 4.20 -4.81 -16.29
N LEU A 40 5.34 -4.14 -16.08
CA LEU A 40 6.31 -3.85 -17.15
C LEU A 40 7.50 -4.82 -17.20
N PHE A 41 7.96 -5.30 -16.05
CA PHE A 41 9.24 -5.99 -15.93
C PHE A 41 9.08 -7.48 -15.59
N ASP A 42 7.97 -7.88 -14.99
CA ASP A 42 7.71 -9.28 -14.70
C ASP A 42 7.09 -10.02 -15.90
N PHE A 43 7.44 -11.29 -16.05
CA PHE A 43 6.95 -12.13 -17.14
C PHE A 43 5.71 -12.90 -16.67
N ALA A 44 4.58 -12.72 -17.34
CA ALA A 44 3.33 -13.40 -17.02
C ALA A 44 3.23 -14.81 -17.63
N SER A 45 3.93 -15.06 -18.74
CA SER A 45 3.95 -16.38 -19.36
C SER A 45 5.24 -16.62 -20.12
N ALA A 46 5.56 -17.90 -20.28
CA ALA A 46 6.66 -18.38 -21.10
C ALA A 46 6.15 -19.46 -22.07
N ARG A 47 6.66 -19.41 -23.28
CA ARG A 47 6.46 -20.41 -24.32
C ARG A 47 7.83 -20.87 -24.81
N LEU A 48 8.14 -22.13 -24.60
CA LEU A 48 9.33 -22.77 -25.14
C LEU A 48 8.91 -23.66 -26.30
N THR A 49 9.42 -23.37 -27.48
CA THR A 49 9.23 -24.23 -28.66
C THR A 49 10.57 -24.84 -29.01
N CYS A 50 10.68 -26.16 -29.09
CA CYS A 50 11.89 -26.83 -29.53
C CYS A 50 11.62 -27.62 -30.80
N THR A 51 12.59 -27.61 -31.71
CA THR A 51 12.58 -28.36 -32.96
C THR A 51 13.90 -29.08 -33.14
N ARG A 52 13.82 -30.35 -33.55
CA ARG A 52 14.97 -31.18 -33.85
C ARG A 52 15.20 -31.18 -35.37
N SER A 53 16.27 -30.52 -35.83
CA SER A 53 16.64 -30.47 -37.25
C SER A 53 17.39 -31.73 -37.67
N LEU A 54 18.30 -32.20 -36.82
CA LEU A 54 19.05 -33.44 -36.98
C LEU A 54 19.07 -34.20 -35.63
N PRO A 55 19.38 -35.52 -35.61
CA PRO A 55 19.36 -36.32 -34.37
C PRO A 55 20.22 -35.74 -33.23
N LYS A 56 21.23 -34.92 -33.55
CA LYS A 56 22.15 -34.29 -32.60
C LYS A 56 21.96 -32.78 -32.45
N GLU A 57 21.09 -32.15 -33.23
CA GLU A 57 20.97 -30.68 -33.27
C GLU A 57 19.57 -30.27 -32.85
N ILE A 58 19.48 -29.70 -31.64
CA ILE A 58 18.22 -29.29 -31.03
C ILE A 58 18.22 -27.78 -30.90
N ASN A 59 17.21 -27.15 -31.52
CA ASN A 59 17.03 -25.71 -31.49
C ASN A 59 15.76 -25.37 -30.72
N CYS A 60 15.88 -24.63 -29.63
CA CYS A 60 14.75 -24.11 -28.88
C CYS A 60 14.64 -22.59 -28.94
N GLU A 61 13.41 -22.10 -28.88
CA GLU A 61 13.05 -20.70 -28.86
C GLU A 61 12.17 -20.46 -27.62
N LEU A 62 12.72 -19.72 -26.66
CA LEU A 62 12.02 -19.26 -25.47
C LEU A 62 11.44 -17.88 -25.73
N LYS A 63 10.12 -17.76 -25.65
CA LYS A 63 9.38 -16.50 -25.72
C LYS A 63 8.76 -16.23 -24.36
N ARG A 64 9.10 -15.11 -23.73
CA ARG A 64 8.45 -14.65 -22.49
C ARG A 64 7.59 -13.44 -22.77
N PHE A 65 6.46 -13.35 -22.10
CA PHE A 65 5.50 -12.27 -22.30
C PHE A 65 5.19 -11.61 -20.96
N SER A 66 5.31 -10.28 -20.90
CA SER A 66 4.81 -9.52 -19.74
C SER A 66 3.28 -9.40 -19.77
N LEU A 67 2.69 -8.86 -18.70
CA LEU A 67 1.25 -8.60 -18.61
C LEU A 67 0.73 -7.68 -19.75
N LEU A 68 1.55 -6.72 -20.18
CA LEU A 68 1.27 -5.80 -21.29
C LEU A 68 1.66 -6.36 -22.67
N GLY A 69 2.13 -7.60 -22.75
CA GLY A 69 2.50 -8.24 -24.01
C GLY A 69 3.88 -7.86 -24.53
N LYS A 70 4.73 -7.18 -23.74
CA LYS A 70 6.15 -7.02 -24.09
C LYS A 70 6.76 -8.43 -24.18
N LYS A 71 7.42 -8.70 -25.30
CA LYS A 71 7.98 -10.00 -25.60
C LYS A 71 9.49 -9.95 -25.47
N ASP A 72 10.03 -10.90 -24.71
CA ASP A 72 11.45 -11.25 -24.72
C ASP A 72 11.60 -12.58 -25.49
N GLN A 73 12.65 -12.69 -26.28
CA GLN A 73 12.90 -13.87 -27.11
C GLN A 73 14.36 -14.28 -27.06
N LEU A 74 14.58 -15.54 -26.67
CA LEU A 74 15.91 -16.11 -26.55
C LEU A 74 15.97 -17.43 -27.32
N LYS A 75 17.06 -17.64 -28.06
CA LYS A 75 17.35 -18.92 -28.72
C LYS A 75 18.25 -19.75 -27.81
N ILE A 76 17.95 -21.04 -27.69
CA ILE A 76 18.73 -22.00 -26.92
C ILE A 76 19.18 -23.07 -27.91
N PHE A 77 20.48 -23.19 -28.09
CA PHE A 77 21.12 -24.15 -28.98
C PHE A 77 21.60 -25.33 -28.15
N ASP A 78 21.28 -26.55 -28.59
CA ASP A 78 21.68 -27.82 -27.99
C ASP A 78 21.47 -27.86 -26.46
N PRO A 79 20.21 -27.75 -25.99
CA PRO A 79 19.90 -27.95 -24.58
C PRO A 79 20.32 -29.36 -24.15
N GLN A 80 21.06 -29.44 -23.04
CA GLN A 80 21.62 -30.68 -22.50
C GLN A 80 20.71 -31.30 -21.45
N GLN A 81 20.12 -30.47 -20.59
CA GLN A 81 19.21 -30.89 -19.54
C GLN A 81 18.33 -29.73 -19.06
N ALA A 82 17.18 -30.06 -18.48
CA ALA A 82 16.38 -29.17 -17.67
C ALA A 82 16.37 -29.65 -16.22
N GLN A 83 16.68 -28.75 -15.29
CA GLN A 83 16.70 -29.06 -13.86
C GLN A 83 15.96 -28.00 -13.06
N ILE A 84 15.41 -28.41 -11.92
CA ILE A 84 14.82 -27.47 -10.98
C ILE A 84 15.92 -27.00 -10.04
N ILE A 85 16.21 -25.70 -10.05
CA ILE A 85 17.10 -25.08 -9.07
C ILE A 85 16.24 -24.54 -7.94
N THR A 86 16.57 -24.96 -6.72
CA THR A 86 15.99 -24.41 -5.49
C THR A 86 16.91 -23.32 -4.97
N THR A 87 16.39 -22.10 -4.91
CA THR A 87 17.07 -20.95 -4.32
C THR A 87 16.49 -20.70 -2.94
N ARG A 88 17.35 -20.69 -1.91
CA ARG A 88 16.95 -20.44 -0.53
C ARG A 88 17.14 -18.98 -0.19
N GLY A 89 16.06 -18.30 0.13
CA GLY A 89 16.08 -16.91 0.56
C GLY A 89 16.60 -16.76 1.99
N SER A 90 17.01 -15.53 2.33
CA SER A 90 17.57 -15.17 3.64
C SER A 90 16.63 -15.41 4.84
N ARG A 91 15.33 -15.60 4.58
CA ARG A 91 14.31 -15.91 5.60
C ARG A 91 13.86 -17.38 5.60
N GLY A 92 14.58 -18.27 4.92
CA GLY A 92 14.27 -19.70 4.85
C GLY A 92 13.18 -20.08 3.84
N GLY A 93 12.62 -19.11 3.11
CA GLY A 93 11.74 -19.39 1.96
C GLY A 93 12.52 -20.02 0.81
N GLU A 94 11.90 -20.95 0.10
CA GLU A 94 12.51 -21.65 -1.03
C GLU A 94 11.75 -21.31 -2.31
N THR A 95 12.49 -20.91 -3.35
CA THR A 95 11.95 -20.66 -4.68
C THR A 95 12.50 -21.69 -5.66
N HIS A 96 11.60 -22.33 -6.39
CA HIS A 96 11.95 -23.33 -7.40
C HIS A 96 11.81 -22.72 -8.79
N GLN A 97 12.80 -22.95 -9.65
CA GLN A 97 12.79 -22.46 -11.02
C GLN A 97 13.33 -23.54 -11.95
N VAL A 98 12.70 -23.73 -13.11
CA VAL A 98 13.25 -24.58 -14.16
C VAL A 98 14.36 -23.82 -14.87
N VAL A 99 15.52 -24.45 -14.95
CA VAL A 99 16.68 -23.95 -15.67
C VAL A 99 17.04 -24.96 -16.75
N VAL A 100 17.10 -24.49 -17.99
CA VAL A 100 17.60 -25.26 -19.13
C VAL A 100 19.09 -24.95 -19.27
N THR A 101 19.91 -25.99 -19.19
CA THR A 101 21.36 -25.89 -19.38
C THR A 101 21.68 -26.12 -20.85
N SER A 102 22.47 -25.23 -21.44
CA SER A 102 23.09 -25.41 -22.75
C SER A 102 24.60 -25.21 -22.64
N SER A 103 25.32 -25.46 -23.74
CA SER A 103 26.76 -25.16 -23.86
C SER A 103 27.09 -23.68 -23.62
N PHE A 104 26.11 -22.79 -23.73
CA PHE A 104 26.25 -21.34 -23.54
C PHE A 104 25.84 -20.86 -22.15
N GLY A 105 25.38 -21.75 -21.26
CA GLY A 105 25.07 -21.45 -19.87
C GLY A 105 23.65 -21.84 -19.44
N TYR A 106 23.17 -21.18 -18.39
CA TYR A 106 21.91 -21.49 -17.73
C TYR A 106 20.82 -20.50 -18.13
N ILE A 107 19.68 -21.00 -18.58
CA ILE A 107 18.55 -20.17 -19.00
C ILE A 107 17.33 -20.54 -18.15
N VAL A 108 16.87 -19.58 -17.35
CA VAL A 108 15.66 -19.74 -16.52
C VAL A 108 14.42 -19.75 -17.42
N LEU A 109 13.45 -20.63 -17.20
CA LEU A 109 12.26 -20.70 -18.06
C LEU A 109 11.29 -19.54 -17.74
N LEU A 110 10.74 -19.56 -16.54
CA LEU A 110 9.85 -18.54 -15.99
C LEU A 110 10.12 -18.41 -14.48
N PRO A 111 10.38 -17.20 -13.96
CA PRO A 111 10.54 -17.00 -12.53
C PRO A 111 9.17 -17.14 -11.83
N HIS A 112 9.13 -17.84 -10.69
CA HIS A 112 7.95 -17.99 -9.80
C HIS A 112 6.80 -18.91 -10.24
N ALA A 113 7.03 -19.80 -11.20
CA ALA A 113 6.09 -20.89 -11.46
C ALA A 113 5.97 -21.87 -10.26
N SER A 114 4.81 -22.53 -10.14
CA SER A 114 4.58 -23.51 -9.06
C SER A 114 5.54 -24.71 -9.17
N TYR A 115 5.85 -25.35 -8.04
CA TYR A 115 6.73 -26.52 -8.05
C TYR A 115 6.25 -27.63 -9.00
N GLN A 116 4.95 -27.92 -8.99
CA GLN A 116 4.35 -28.92 -9.89
C GLN A 116 4.46 -28.52 -11.37
N ALA A 117 4.22 -27.25 -11.70
CA ALA A 117 4.38 -26.76 -13.08
C ALA A 117 5.86 -26.81 -13.52
N ASN A 118 6.78 -26.54 -12.60
CA ASN A 118 8.22 -26.66 -12.85
C ASN A 118 8.65 -28.11 -13.04
N GLN A 119 8.10 -29.04 -12.26
CA GLN A 119 8.40 -30.47 -12.39
C GLN A 119 7.87 -31.04 -13.70
N SER A 120 6.64 -30.69 -14.10
CA SER A 120 6.08 -31.09 -15.40
C SER A 120 6.96 -30.57 -16.55
N ALA A 121 7.27 -29.27 -16.54
CA ALA A 121 8.07 -28.63 -17.57
C ALA A 121 9.49 -29.24 -17.67
N ALA A 122 10.19 -29.45 -16.55
CA ALA A 122 11.52 -30.05 -16.56
C ALA A 122 11.48 -31.50 -17.08
N SER A 123 10.47 -32.28 -16.68
CA SER A 123 10.27 -33.65 -17.16
C SER A 123 10.01 -33.69 -18.67
N GLU A 124 9.09 -32.87 -19.17
CA GLU A 124 8.76 -32.77 -20.59
C GLU A 124 9.98 -32.39 -21.44
N ILE A 125 10.77 -31.42 -20.97
CA ILE A 125 11.99 -30.99 -21.66
C ILE A 125 13.03 -32.12 -21.69
N ASN A 126 13.28 -32.79 -20.56
CA ASN A 126 14.25 -33.90 -20.50
C ASN A 126 13.80 -35.10 -21.34
N ASN A 127 12.50 -35.41 -21.36
CA ASN A 127 11.95 -36.48 -22.20
C ASN A 127 12.13 -36.15 -23.68
N PHE A 128 11.93 -34.89 -24.09
CA PHE A 128 12.20 -34.46 -25.47
C PHE A 128 13.68 -34.53 -25.84
N ILE A 129 14.58 -34.11 -24.95
CA ILE A 129 16.04 -34.17 -25.17
C ILE A 129 16.47 -35.63 -25.39
N ASN A 130 15.99 -36.54 -24.55
CA ASN A 130 16.39 -37.95 -24.54
C ASN A 130 15.58 -38.86 -25.49
N SER A 131 14.55 -38.36 -26.15
CA SER A 131 13.72 -39.12 -27.11
C SER A 131 14.01 -38.73 -28.55
N GLU A 132 13.35 -39.39 -29.51
CA GLU A 132 13.42 -39.06 -30.94
C GLU A 132 12.29 -38.11 -31.39
N GLN A 133 11.62 -37.43 -30.45
CA GLN A 133 10.57 -36.48 -30.79
C GLN A 133 11.11 -35.32 -31.64
N THR A 134 10.33 -34.93 -32.65
CA THR A 134 10.72 -33.89 -33.62
C THR A 134 10.42 -32.48 -33.13
N SER A 135 9.42 -32.30 -32.28
CA SER A 135 9.02 -31.00 -31.72
C SER A 135 8.49 -31.10 -30.30
N LEU A 136 8.75 -30.07 -29.49
CA LEU A 136 8.19 -29.88 -28.16
C LEU A 136 7.63 -28.47 -28.02
N LEU A 137 6.48 -28.35 -27.35
CA LEU A 137 5.90 -27.07 -26.95
C LEU A 137 5.58 -27.12 -25.45
N VAL A 138 6.29 -26.32 -24.66
CA VAL A 138 6.01 -26.14 -23.23
C VAL A 138 5.44 -24.75 -23.01
N LEU A 139 4.30 -24.69 -22.33
CA LEU A 139 3.60 -23.47 -21.97
C LEU A 139 3.55 -23.33 -20.45
N GLN A 140 4.04 -22.20 -19.94
CA GLN A 140 3.88 -21.83 -18.55
C GLN A 140 3.14 -20.50 -18.46
N ASN A 141 2.14 -20.44 -17.59
CA ASN A 141 1.31 -19.27 -17.39
C ASN A 141 1.16 -18.97 -15.90
N GLN A 142 1.53 -17.76 -15.49
CA GLN A 142 1.34 -17.24 -14.14
C GLN A 142 0.53 -15.93 -14.13
N ARG A 143 -0.19 -15.65 -15.22
CA ARG A 143 -0.99 -14.43 -15.37
C ARG A 143 -2.03 -14.26 -14.28
N GLU A 144 -2.64 -15.35 -13.80
CA GLU A 144 -3.59 -15.30 -12.70
C GLU A 144 -2.93 -14.82 -11.40
N TYR A 145 -1.78 -15.41 -11.03
CA TYR A 145 -1.02 -15.00 -9.86
C TYR A 145 -0.64 -13.52 -9.93
N LEU A 146 -0.05 -13.07 -11.05
CA LEU A 146 0.31 -11.67 -11.22
C LEU A 146 -0.91 -10.75 -11.25
N SER A 147 -2.06 -11.22 -11.75
CA SER A 147 -3.32 -10.47 -11.71
C SER A 147 -3.82 -10.28 -10.29
N TYR A 148 -3.84 -11.34 -9.46
CA TYR A 148 -4.21 -11.24 -8.05
C TYR A 148 -3.24 -10.35 -7.26
N LEU A 149 -1.94 -10.49 -7.52
CA LEU A 149 -0.92 -9.66 -6.92
C LEU A 149 -1.11 -8.18 -7.31
N SER A 150 -1.32 -7.89 -8.59
CA SER A 150 -1.58 -6.53 -9.07
C SER A 150 -2.83 -5.93 -8.43
N LEU A 151 -3.90 -6.71 -8.29
CA LEU A 151 -5.14 -6.29 -7.64
C LEU A 151 -4.91 -5.97 -6.15
N LEU A 152 -4.14 -6.79 -5.43
CA LEU A 152 -3.73 -6.49 -4.05
C LEU A 152 -3.01 -5.14 -3.95
N PHE A 153 -2.06 -4.88 -4.85
CA PHE A 153 -1.33 -3.60 -4.85
C PHE A 153 -2.19 -2.41 -5.25
N LEU A 154 -3.21 -2.58 -6.10
CA LEU A 154 -4.21 -1.54 -6.35
C LEU A 154 -4.97 -1.16 -5.06
N PHE A 155 -5.34 -2.13 -4.22
CA PHE A 155 -5.94 -1.84 -2.92
C PHE A 155 -4.98 -1.08 -2.00
N VAL A 156 -3.70 -1.46 -1.96
CA VAL A 156 -2.67 -0.76 -1.18
C VAL A 156 -2.51 0.69 -1.65
N ILE A 157 -2.49 0.92 -2.95
CA ILE A 157 -2.45 2.27 -3.55
C ILE A 157 -3.68 3.08 -3.14
N ALA A 158 -4.87 2.48 -3.18
CA ALA A 158 -6.11 3.16 -2.77
C ALA A 158 -6.07 3.58 -1.29
N ILE A 159 -5.55 2.72 -0.40
CA ILE A 159 -5.34 3.05 1.02
C ILE A 159 -4.33 4.18 1.18
N GLY A 160 -3.21 4.13 0.45
CA GLY A 160 -2.21 5.20 0.45
C GLY A 160 -2.78 6.54 -0.01
N ALA A 161 -3.50 6.54 -1.14
CA ALA A 161 -4.18 7.71 -1.69
C ALA A 161 -5.24 8.25 -0.72
N PHE A 162 -5.97 7.37 -0.05
CA PHE A 162 -6.88 7.75 1.03
C PHE A 162 -6.07 8.51 2.10
N LEU A 163 -5.07 7.91 2.75
CA LEU A 163 -4.34 8.59 3.83
C LEU A 163 -3.67 9.92 3.39
N CYS A 164 -3.13 9.99 2.17
CA CYS A 164 -2.59 11.21 1.57
C CYS A 164 -3.58 12.37 1.48
N THR A 165 -4.85 12.05 1.26
CA THR A 165 -5.90 13.03 0.98
C THR A 165 -6.69 13.39 2.25
N SER A 166 -6.22 12.98 3.43
CA SER A 166 -6.82 13.33 4.72
C SER A 166 -6.95 14.85 4.88
N PRO A 167 -8.12 15.36 5.30
CA PRO A 167 -8.39 16.80 5.35
C PRO A 167 -7.71 17.48 6.55
N VAL A 168 -7.39 18.76 6.37
CA VAL A 168 -7.01 19.65 7.47
C VAL A 168 -8.27 20.01 8.26
N SER A 169 -8.22 19.85 9.58
CA SER A 169 -9.32 20.26 10.48
C SER A 169 -9.01 21.65 11.04
N THR A 170 -9.93 22.60 10.87
CA THR A 170 -9.85 23.95 11.43
C THR A 170 -11.09 24.18 12.29
N CYS A 171 -10.88 24.42 13.58
CA CYS A 171 -11.93 24.75 14.52
C CYS A 171 -11.84 26.23 14.88
N THR A 172 -12.90 26.99 14.62
CA THR A 172 -12.96 28.41 14.89
C THR A 172 -14.06 28.73 15.86
N PHE A 173 -13.72 29.36 16.98
CA PHE A 173 -14.66 29.87 17.96
C PHE A 173 -14.87 31.37 17.73
N TYR A 174 -16.11 31.81 17.57
CA TYR A 174 -16.50 33.21 17.46
C TYR A 174 -17.40 33.60 18.63
N LYS A 175 -16.90 34.42 19.55
CA LYS A 175 -17.70 34.95 20.67
C LYS A 175 -18.79 35.90 20.17
N SER A 176 -18.45 36.79 19.23
CA SER A 176 -19.39 37.77 18.69
C SER A 176 -20.59 37.13 18.00
N LEU A 177 -20.40 35.97 17.38
CA LEU A 177 -21.45 35.21 16.70
C LEU A 177 -22.08 34.12 17.59
N ASN A 178 -21.55 33.93 18.80
CA ASN A 178 -21.94 32.83 19.70
C ASN A 178 -21.88 31.45 19.02
N GLN A 179 -20.88 31.22 18.16
CA GLN A 179 -20.79 30.03 17.32
C GLN A 179 -19.39 29.41 17.30
N VAL A 180 -19.33 28.10 17.13
CA VAL A 180 -18.12 27.34 16.77
C VAL A 180 -18.32 26.70 15.40
N PHE A 181 -17.28 26.77 14.57
CA PHE A 181 -17.21 26.18 13.24
C PHE A 181 -16.12 25.13 13.22
N ILE A 182 -16.44 23.93 12.76
CA ILE A 182 -15.47 22.87 12.49
C ILE A 182 -15.44 22.65 10.98
N GLU A 183 -14.38 23.14 10.35
CA GLU A 183 -14.13 23.05 8.93
C GLU A 183 -13.12 21.92 8.65
N ARG A 184 -13.47 21.00 7.76
CA ARG A 184 -12.60 19.93 7.29
C ARG A 184 -12.38 20.12 5.81
N LYS A 185 -11.19 20.58 5.42
CA LYS A 185 -10.82 20.91 4.04
C LYS A 185 -9.71 19.99 3.56
N GLY A 186 -9.95 19.27 2.47
CA GLY A 186 -8.95 18.41 1.84
C GLY A 186 -9.26 18.16 0.37
N LEU A 187 -8.44 17.33 -0.27
CA LEU A 187 -8.61 16.99 -1.69
C LEU A 187 -9.92 16.24 -1.98
N ARG A 188 -10.54 15.63 -0.97
CA ARG A 188 -11.82 14.91 -1.11
C ARG A 188 -13.06 15.78 -0.98
N GLY A 189 -12.89 17.06 -0.68
CA GLY A 189 -13.98 17.99 -0.47
C GLY A 189 -13.89 18.73 0.85
N GLU A 190 -14.95 19.46 1.13
CA GLU A 190 -15.09 20.36 2.26
C GLU A 190 -16.34 20.00 3.06
N ALA A 191 -16.19 19.95 4.38
CA ALA A 191 -17.30 19.84 5.30
C ALA A 191 -17.20 20.94 6.36
N ILE A 192 -18.28 21.69 6.55
CA ILE A 192 -18.39 22.71 7.59
C ILE A 192 -19.52 22.32 8.53
N ILE A 193 -19.20 22.17 9.81
CA ILE A 193 -20.16 21.85 10.85
C ILE A 193 -20.23 23.02 11.83
N LYS A 194 -21.44 23.44 12.20
CA LYS A 194 -21.66 24.63 13.04
C LYS A 194 -22.39 24.23 14.32
N TYR A 195 -21.94 24.76 15.45
CA TYR A 195 -22.60 24.60 16.75
C TYR A 195 -22.67 25.94 17.48
N SER A 196 -23.62 26.08 18.40
CA SER A 196 -23.74 27.26 19.27
C SER A 196 -22.77 27.15 20.45
N LEU A 197 -22.07 28.23 20.82
CA LEU A 197 -21.20 28.19 22.02
C LEU A 197 -22.01 27.93 23.29
N LEU A 198 -23.27 28.40 23.35
CA LEU A 198 -24.18 28.11 24.46
C LEU A 198 -24.55 26.63 24.58
N SER A 199 -24.37 25.85 23.53
CA SER A 199 -24.63 24.41 23.56
C SER A 199 -23.44 23.60 24.07
N ILE A 200 -22.26 24.23 24.21
CA ILE A 200 -21.05 23.57 24.72
C ILE A 200 -21.14 23.54 26.25
N LEU A 201 -20.94 22.36 26.82
CA LEU A 201 -20.86 22.12 28.26
C LEU A 201 -19.41 22.23 28.74
N ASP A 202 -18.51 21.44 28.14
CA ASP A 202 -17.07 21.46 28.42
C ASP A 202 -16.28 20.85 27.25
N PHE A 203 -14.97 20.72 27.41
CA PHE A 203 -14.03 20.08 26.51
C PHE A 203 -13.31 18.95 27.22
N GLU A 204 -13.38 17.76 26.66
CA GLU A 204 -12.71 16.58 27.20
C GLU A 204 -11.53 16.17 26.33
N ILE A 205 -10.61 15.42 26.95
CA ILE A 205 -9.48 14.82 26.27
C ILE A 205 -9.71 13.31 26.26
N GLN A 206 -9.84 12.75 25.08
CA GLN A 206 -9.93 11.30 24.91
C GLN A 206 -8.57 10.74 24.57
N ASP A 207 -8.17 9.66 25.26
CA ASP A 207 -7.00 8.87 24.92
C ASP A 207 -7.37 7.57 24.21
N LYS A 208 -6.44 7.11 23.38
CA LYS A 208 -6.49 5.80 22.73
C LYS A 208 -5.13 5.15 22.86
N GLN A 209 -5.10 3.94 23.42
CA GLN A 209 -3.89 3.13 23.45
C GLN A 209 -3.56 2.64 22.03
N PHE A 210 -2.36 2.95 21.55
CA PHE A 210 -1.85 2.46 20.27
C PHE A 210 -0.48 1.82 20.47
N LYS A 211 -0.46 0.47 20.50
CA LYS A 211 0.71 -0.35 20.86
C LYS A 211 1.30 0.10 22.21
N TYR A 212 2.44 0.79 22.17
CA TYR A 212 3.22 1.22 23.34
C TYR A 212 3.02 2.70 23.71
N LYS A 213 2.14 3.43 23.01
CA LYS A 213 1.93 4.86 23.24
C LYS A 213 0.45 5.20 23.31
N LYS A 214 0.08 6.12 24.20
CA LYS A 214 -1.24 6.76 24.19
C LYS A 214 -1.26 7.92 23.21
N LEU A 215 -2.32 8.00 22.43
CA LEU A 215 -2.61 9.12 21.54
C LEU A 215 -3.85 9.83 22.06
N TYR A 216 -3.94 11.15 21.86
CA TYR A 216 -4.95 11.98 22.50
C TYR A 216 -5.71 12.83 21.47
N ARG A 217 -6.97 13.17 21.74
CA ARG A 217 -7.75 14.12 20.93
C ARG A 217 -8.62 15.01 21.80
N ALA A 218 -8.88 16.23 21.35
CA ALA A 218 -9.81 17.13 22.00
C ALA A 218 -11.23 16.89 21.49
N VAL A 219 -12.19 16.85 22.41
CA VAL A 219 -13.61 16.61 22.13
C VAL A 219 -14.42 17.72 22.78
N ILE A 220 -15.40 18.25 22.04
CA ILE A 220 -16.42 19.17 22.54
C ILE A 220 -17.55 18.34 23.12
N LEU A 221 -17.87 18.56 24.40
CA LEU A 221 -19.04 17.97 25.04
C LEU A 221 -20.21 18.95 24.90
N LEU A 222 -21.27 18.56 24.23
CA LEU A 222 -22.49 19.35 24.11
C LEU A 222 -23.48 19.06 25.24
N LYS A 223 -24.39 20.00 25.49
CA LYS A 223 -25.63 19.76 26.24
C LYS A 223 -26.31 18.53 25.61
N PHE A 224 -26.81 17.62 26.44
CA PHE A 224 -27.32 16.28 26.08
C PHE A 224 -26.26 15.19 25.81
N GLY A 225 -25.00 15.40 26.20
CA GLY A 225 -23.98 14.34 26.23
C GLY A 225 -23.43 13.92 24.87
N THR A 226 -23.66 14.72 23.83
CA THR A 226 -23.08 14.46 22.50
C THR A 226 -21.63 14.93 22.46
N GLU A 227 -20.74 14.02 22.09
CA GLU A 227 -19.31 14.26 21.97
C GLU A 227 -18.91 14.53 20.51
N ILE A 228 -18.30 15.67 20.25
CA ILE A 228 -17.85 16.04 18.90
C ILE A 228 -16.33 16.25 18.90
N PRO A 229 -15.56 15.42 18.18
CA PRO A 229 -14.13 15.62 18.10
C PRO A 229 -13.80 16.91 17.34
N ILE A 230 -13.00 17.78 17.95
CA ILE A 230 -12.44 18.97 17.28
C ILE A 230 -11.56 18.53 16.10
N ASN A 231 -10.87 17.41 16.29
CA ASN A 231 -10.03 16.75 15.31
C ASN A 231 -10.32 15.25 15.30
N VAL A 232 -10.45 14.67 14.09
CA VAL A 232 -10.71 13.24 13.92
C VAL A 232 -9.49 12.40 14.34
N GLU A 233 -8.29 12.90 14.07
CA GLU A 233 -7.03 12.19 14.30
C GLU A 233 -6.45 12.44 15.69
N TYR A 234 -6.02 11.38 16.36
CA TYR A 234 -5.32 11.49 17.63
C TYR A 234 -3.88 12.02 17.44
N THR A 235 -3.39 12.80 18.39
CA THR A 235 -2.07 13.46 18.37
C THR A 235 -1.42 13.37 19.75
N ASP A 236 -0.38 14.15 20.02
CA ASP A 236 0.36 14.13 21.29
C ASP A 236 -0.41 14.80 22.44
N GLU A 237 -0.23 14.30 23.66
CA GLU A 237 -0.94 14.77 24.86
C GLU A 237 -0.72 16.26 25.12
N ASN A 238 0.53 16.70 25.06
CA ASN A 238 0.92 18.07 25.39
C ASN A 238 0.24 19.09 24.49
N SER A 239 0.21 18.81 23.18
CA SER A 239 -0.48 19.64 22.21
C SER A 239 -1.98 19.71 22.48
N VAL A 240 -2.62 18.59 22.79
CA VAL A 240 -4.07 18.54 23.08
C VAL A 240 -4.39 19.26 24.38
N ARG A 241 -3.66 18.99 25.47
CA ARG A 241 -3.85 19.65 26.77
C ARG A 241 -3.66 21.15 26.67
N TYR A 242 -2.59 21.60 26.02
CA TYR A 242 -2.36 23.02 25.79
C TYR A 242 -3.54 23.67 25.07
N VAL A 243 -4.04 23.05 24.00
CA VAL A 243 -5.16 23.58 23.23
C VAL A 243 -6.46 23.62 24.03
N VAL A 244 -6.81 22.54 24.75
CA VAL A 244 -8.02 22.50 25.59
C VAL A 244 -7.97 23.56 26.69
N LEU A 245 -6.82 23.73 27.35
CA LEU A 245 -6.63 24.79 28.34
C LEU A 245 -6.86 26.18 27.73
N ARG A 246 -6.31 26.45 26.54
CA ARG A 246 -6.49 27.73 25.84
C ARG A 246 -7.93 27.96 25.39
N ILE A 247 -8.64 26.93 24.94
CA ILE A 247 -10.07 27.05 24.62
C ILE A 247 -10.87 27.43 25.87
N ARG A 248 -10.65 26.74 27.00
CA ARG A 248 -11.35 27.02 28.27
C ARG A 248 -11.08 28.44 28.75
N GLN A 249 -9.83 28.88 28.71
CA GLN A 249 -9.44 30.27 29.04
C GLN A 249 -10.11 31.27 28.11
N PHE A 250 -10.08 31.02 26.80
CA PHE A 250 -10.71 31.89 25.81
C PHE A 250 -12.21 32.01 26.06
N LEU A 251 -12.92 30.91 26.34
CA LEU A 251 -14.37 30.91 26.59
C LEU A 251 -14.76 31.30 28.02
N SER A 252 -13.78 31.55 28.90
CA SER A 252 -14.01 31.84 30.32
C SER A 252 -14.82 30.75 31.04
N LEU A 253 -14.66 29.50 30.61
CA LEU A 253 -15.23 28.34 31.30
C LEU A 253 -14.40 28.12 32.57
N GLN A 254 -14.99 28.34 33.75
CA GLN A 254 -14.34 28.09 35.03
C GLN A 254 -13.90 26.62 35.09
N GLN A 255 -12.67 26.38 35.57
CA GLN A 255 -12.18 25.05 35.89
C GLN A 255 -13.00 24.49 37.06
N PHE A 256 -14.05 23.73 36.79
CA PHE A 256 -14.54 22.74 37.74
C PHE A 256 -13.77 21.44 37.48
N SER A 257 -12.59 21.33 38.09
CA SER A 257 -11.82 20.08 38.16
C SER A 257 -11.06 20.11 39.47
N ASP A 258 -11.64 19.41 40.46
CA ASP A 258 -11.00 18.49 41.40
C ASP A 258 -11.58 18.64 42.82
N GLN A 259 -12.66 17.88 43.05
CA GLN A 259 -12.99 17.27 44.33
C GLN A 259 -13.03 15.76 44.10
#